data_AF-A0A951DHE0-F1
#
_entry.id   AF-A0A951DHE0-F1
#
_cell.length_a   1.000
_cell.length_b   1.000
_cell.length_c   1.000
_cell.angle_alpha   90.00
_cell.angle_beta   90.00
_cell.angle_gamma   90.00
#
_symmetry.space_group_name_H-M   'P 1'
#
loop_
_entity.id
_entity.type
_entity.pdbx_description
1 polymer ?
#
loop_
_entity_poly.entity_id
_entity_poly.type
_entity_poly.pdbx_seq_one_letter_code
_entity_poly.pdbx_strand_id
1 'polypeptide(L)'
;MFQGFPEIKEALISNQMQAAFMVAPMAIALRAQGVPIKIVYLGHRYGSAVVVQKNGPVHSFADLKGRIVAVPSRYSDERLILFRAMAANGMSARDLRLVEMAPPDVAGALAAGAIDAFSMGEPYPSQAESAGFGRVLFHARQYWPDFISCVLVVRQDVIDRRPEAVQVLVDGIARSGLWLENPPKRRARREHAADFVGRFYYRQDPKLLKWALTKPLERVQYQPLTPLRKDFELIVRLMRETGVLDHDIAFEDYVDPRFAEGAKHETEWRYEPGDASAE
;
A
#
# COMPACT_ATOMS: atom_id res chain seq x y z
N MET A 1 10.31 5.32 15.49
CA MET A 1 9.46 4.74 14.43
C MET A 1 8.31 5.70 14.20
N PHE A 2 8.07 6.10 12.96
CA PHE A 2 6.96 7.01 12.61
C PHE A 2 5.63 6.27 12.82
N GLN A 3 4.64 6.94 13.39
CA GLN A 3 3.35 6.31 13.76
C GLN A 3 2.29 6.48 12.68
N GLY A 4 2.49 7.39 11.72
CA GLY A 4 1.58 7.62 10.62
C GLY A 4 2.21 8.37 9.45
N PHE A 5 1.40 8.57 8.42
CA PHE A 5 1.80 9.32 7.24
C PHE A 5 2.03 10.82 7.49
N PRO A 6 1.29 11.52 8.39
CA PRO A 6 1.58 12.92 8.69
C PRO A 6 3.02 13.14 9.17
N GLU A 7 3.54 12.28 10.05
CA GLU A 7 4.90 12.42 10.56
C GLU A 7 5.96 12.10 9.49
N ILE A 8 5.71 11.10 8.63
CA ILE A 8 6.59 10.79 7.49
C ILE A 8 6.64 11.98 6.51
N LYS A 9 5.47 12.58 6.22
CA LYS A 9 5.36 13.78 5.40
C LYS A 9 6.22 14.90 5.96
N GLU A 10 6.05 15.25 7.24
CA GLU A 10 6.80 16.36 7.85
C GLU A 10 8.31 16.08 7.84
N ALA A 11 8.73 14.85 8.13
CA ALA A 11 10.14 14.46 8.09
C ALA A 11 10.75 14.54 6.68
N LEU A 12 9.99 14.20 5.65
CA LEU A 12 10.40 14.38 4.25
C LEU A 12 10.50 15.86 3.91
N ILE A 13 9.56 16.71 4.33
CA ILE A 13 9.59 18.17 4.08
C ILE A 13 10.80 18.80 4.76
N SER A 14 11.03 18.50 6.04
CA SER A 14 12.09 19.09 6.87
C SER A 14 13.48 18.48 6.67
N ASN A 15 13.65 17.60 5.68
CA ASN A 15 14.89 16.85 5.40
C ASN A 15 15.43 16.03 6.60
N GLN A 16 14.55 15.57 7.48
CA GLN A 16 14.89 14.60 8.53
C GLN A 16 14.85 13.15 8.03
N MET A 17 14.24 12.92 6.87
CA MET A 17 14.16 11.64 6.20
C MET A 17 14.51 11.79 4.72
N GLN A 18 15.34 10.87 4.22
CA GLN A 18 15.83 10.90 2.84
C GLN A 18 15.04 10.00 1.88
N ALA A 19 14.47 8.90 2.40
CA ALA A 19 13.66 7.96 1.64
C ALA A 19 12.59 7.32 2.53
N ALA A 20 11.43 7.00 1.96
CA ALA A 20 10.30 6.41 2.68
C ALA A 20 9.43 5.55 1.76
N PHE A 21 8.70 4.59 2.33
CA PHE A 21 7.51 4.06 1.66
C PHE A 21 6.30 4.93 1.99
N MET A 22 5.50 5.24 0.98
CA MET A 22 4.29 6.06 1.10
C MET A 22 3.23 5.58 0.11
N VAL A 23 1.95 5.86 0.35
CA VAL A 23 0.90 5.66 -0.66
C VAL A 23 1.10 6.59 -1.86
N ALA A 24 0.86 6.10 -3.06
CA ALA A 24 1.17 6.82 -4.31
C ALA A 24 0.51 8.21 -4.41
N PRO A 25 -0.78 8.41 -4.06
CA PRO A 25 -1.45 9.69 -4.20
C PRO A 25 -0.88 10.74 -3.26
N MET A 26 -0.42 10.33 -2.07
CA MET A 26 0.23 11.25 -1.15
C MET A 26 1.58 11.71 -1.67
N ALA A 27 2.39 10.81 -2.24
CA ALA A 27 3.67 11.17 -2.86
C ALA A 27 3.48 12.17 -4.02
N ILE A 28 2.48 11.93 -4.87
CA ILE A 28 2.13 12.84 -5.99
C ILE A 28 1.65 14.18 -5.45
N ALA A 29 0.76 14.20 -4.45
CA ALA A 29 0.24 15.43 -3.86
C ALA A 29 1.35 16.27 -3.20
N LEU A 30 2.29 15.64 -2.51
CA LEU A 30 3.45 16.34 -1.93
C LEU A 30 4.32 16.95 -3.02
N ARG A 31 4.55 16.22 -4.12
CA ARG A 31 5.33 16.76 -5.23
C ARG A 31 4.63 17.94 -5.90
N ALA A 32 3.31 17.85 -6.12
CA ALA A 32 2.50 18.94 -6.64
C ALA A 32 2.50 20.18 -5.72
N GLN A 33 2.70 19.99 -4.41
CA GLN A 33 2.89 21.07 -3.42
C GLN A 33 4.32 21.62 -3.38
N GLY A 34 5.21 21.18 -4.27
CA GLY A 34 6.59 21.67 -4.37
C GLY A 34 7.59 20.95 -3.47
N VAL A 35 7.19 19.89 -2.75
CA VAL A 35 8.14 19.10 -1.96
C VAL A 35 9.16 18.44 -2.91
N PRO A 36 10.47 18.56 -2.67
CA PRO A 36 11.49 18.05 -3.59
C PRO A 36 11.71 16.55 -3.38
N ILE A 37 10.76 15.72 -3.81
CA ILE A 37 10.81 14.25 -3.78
C ILE A 37 10.47 13.66 -5.15
N LYS A 38 10.94 12.44 -5.42
CA LYS A 38 10.52 11.60 -6.56
C LYS A 38 10.17 10.21 -6.08
N ILE A 39 9.24 9.58 -6.78
CA ILE A 39 8.99 8.15 -6.73
C ILE A 39 10.04 7.47 -7.61
N VAL A 40 10.75 6.48 -7.06
CA VAL A 40 11.82 5.78 -7.80
C VAL A 40 11.52 4.29 -8.00
N TYR A 41 10.57 3.73 -7.24
CA TYR A 41 10.18 2.32 -7.34
C TYR A 41 8.83 2.07 -6.66
N LEU A 42 8.17 0.94 -6.94
CA LEU A 42 7.00 0.49 -6.16
C LEU A 42 7.45 -0.29 -4.92
N GLY A 43 6.66 -0.23 -3.85
CA GLY A 43 6.85 -1.04 -2.64
C GLY A 43 6.17 -2.41 -2.74
N HIS A 44 4.92 -2.42 -3.20
CA HIS A 44 4.18 -3.65 -3.51
C HIS A 44 2.93 -3.34 -4.36
N ARG A 45 2.34 -4.41 -4.92
CA ARG A 45 1.03 -4.39 -5.56
C ARG A 45 0.01 -5.10 -4.68
N TYR A 46 -1.26 -4.74 -4.85
CA TYR A 46 -2.40 -5.31 -4.12
C TYR A 46 -2.29 -5.14 -2.59
N GLY A 47 -2.98 -5.99 -1.83
CA GLY A 47 -3.02 -5.93 -0.36
C GLY A 47 -4.12 -5.05 0.22
N SER A 48 -4.88 -4.32 -0.60
CA SER A 48 -5.99 -3.49 -0.11
C SER A 48 -7.34 -4.16 -0.36
N ALA A 49 -8.25 -4.02 0.59
CA ALA A 49 -9.59 -4.59 0.52
C ALA A 49 -10.61 -3.71 1.23
N VAL A 50 -11.88 -3.87 0.84
CA VAL A 50 -13.02 -3.38 1.61
C VAL A 50 -13.55 -4.51 2.46
N VAL A 51 -13.68 -4.26 3.77
CA VAL A 51 -14.11 -5.23 4.77
C VAL A 51 -15.37 -4.73 5.44
N VAL A 52 -16.29 -5.65 5.69
CA VAL A 52 -17.56 -5.43 6.38
C VAL A 52 -17.67 -6.39 7.56
N GLN A 53 -18.62 -6.15 8.46
CA GLN A 53 -18.93 -7.10 9.52
C GLN A 53 -19.33 -8.46 8.92
N LYS A 54 -18.77 -9.55 9.45
CA LYS A 54 -18.98 -10.91 8.94
C LYS A 54 -20.45 -11.29 8.86
N ASN A 55 -21.18 -11.03 9.95
CA ASN A 55 -22.60 -11.33 10.11
C ASN A 55 -23.48 -10.07 9.99
N GLY A 56 -22.92 -8.98 9.46
CA GLY A 56 -23.64 -7.71 9.28
C GLY A 56 -24.45 -7.66 7.97
N PRO A 57 -25.24 -6.60 7.77
CA PRO A 57 -26.23 -6.51 6.70
C PRO A 57 -25.66 -6.20 5.29
N VAL A 58 -24.36 -5.91 5.16
CA VAL A 58 -23.75 -5.46 3.90
C VAL A 58 -23.20 -6.66 3.12
N HIS A 59 -23.92 -7.17 2.13
CA HIS A 59 -23.52 -8.37 1.37
C HIS A 59 -23.00 -8.08 -0.03
N SER A 60 -23.33 -6.91 -0.57
CA SER A 60 -22.96 -6.44 -1.90
C SER A 60 -22.44 -5.00 -1.86
N PHE A 61 -21.90 -4.52 -2.97
CA PHE A 61 -21.46 -3.13 -3.08
C PHE A 61 -22.64 -2.15 -2.91
N ALA A 62 -23.82 -2.50 -3.43
CA ALA A 62 -25.02 -1.66 -3.32
C ALA A 62 -25.45 -1.44 -1.86
N ASP A 63 -25.23 -2.43 -0.99
CA ASP A 63 -25.58 -2.34 0.43
C ASP A 63 -24.73 -1.32 1.21
N LEU A 64 -23.64 -0.82 0.61
CA LEU A 64 -22.84 0.27 1.18
C LEU A 64 -23.55 1.63 1.07
N LYS A 65 -24.62 1.76 0.28
CA LYS A 65 -25.33 3.04 0.14
C LYS A 65 -25.85 3.55 1.50
N GLY A 66 -25.49 4.78 1.83
CA GLY A 66 -25.79 5.46 3.09
C GLY A 66 -24.91 5.03 4.28
N ARG A 67 -24.02 4.04 4.09
CA ARG A 67 -23.19 3.46 5.15
C ARG A 67 -21.95 4.29 5.46
N ILE A 68 -21.43 4.12 6.67
CA ILE A 68 -20.19 4.74 7.12
C ILE A 68 -19.01 3.84 6.74
N VAL A 69 -18.12 4.35 5.90
CA VAL A 69 -16.94 3.63 5.41
C VAL A 69 -15.68 4.36 5.84
N ALA A 70 -14.83 3.70 6.63
CA ALA A 70 -13.56 4.26 7.06
C ALA A 70 -12.48 4.12 5.97
N VAL A 71 -11.67 5.17 5.81
CA VAL A 71 -10.47 5.19 4.95
C VAL A 71 -9.28 5.76 5.73
N PRO A 72 -8.02 5.42 5.38
CA PRO A 72 -6.86 5.94 6.10
C PRO A 72 -6.73 7.47 6.05
N SER A 73 -6.99 8.06 4.87
CA SER A 73 -6.97 9.51 4.66
C SER A 73 -7.57 9.88 3.31
N ARG A 74 -7.83 11.17 3.07
CA ARG A 74 -8.19 11.69 1.74
C ARG A 74 -7.14 11.41 0.64
N TYR A 75 -5.89 11.15 1.01
CA TYR A 75 -4.77 10.90 0.10
C TYR A 75 -4.43 9.41 -0.07
N SER A 76 -5.30 8.49 0.38
CA SER A 76 -5.03 7.06 0.30
C SER A 76 -5.52 6.43 -1.01
N ASP A 77 -4.81 5.41 -1.48
CA ASP A 77 -5.24 4.56 -2.60
C ASP A 77 -6.55 3.84 -2.27
N GLU A 78 -6.76 3.49 -0.99
CA GLU A 78 -7.99 2.91 -0.44
C GLU A 78 -9.22 3.80 -0.63
N ARG A 79 -9.04 5.12 -0.59
CA ARG A 79 -10.12 6.05 -0.93
C ARG A 79 -10.38 6.02 -2.43
N LEU A 80 -9.34 6.10 -3.27
CA LEU A 80 -9.49 6.10 -4.73
C LEU A 80 -10.15 4.82 -5.25
N ILE A 81 -9.85 3.66 -4.66
CA ILE A 81 -10.51 2.40 -5.05
C ILE A 81 -12.00 2.39 -4.70
N LEU A 82 -12.44 3.02 -3.60
CA LEU A 82 -13.86 3.19 -3.31
C LEU A 82 -14.54 4.05 -4.39
N PHE A 83 -13.94 5.17 -4.80
CA PHE A 83 -14.49 5.99 -5.88
C PHE A 83 -14.61 5.24 -7.20
N ARG A 84 -13.58 4.47 -7.55
CA ARG A 84 -13.59 3.65 -8.75
C ARG A 84 -14.66 2.56 -8.70
N ALA A 85 -14.79 1.89 -7.55
CA ALA A 85 -15.82 0.89 -7.33
C ALA A 85 -17.24 1.52 -7.33
N MET A 86 -17.41 2.71 -6.77
CA MET A 86 -18.67 3.46 -6.83
C MET A 86 -19.08 3.75 -8.28
N ALA A 87 -18.16 4.30 -9.08
CA ALA A 87 -18.43 4.57 -10.49
C ALA A 87 -18.82 3.31 -11.27
N ALA A 88 -18.14 2.18 -11.02
CA ALA A 88 -18.45 0.89 -11.64
C ALA A 88 -19.83 0.32 -11.26
N ASN A 89 -20.39 0.74 -10.12
CA ASN A 89 -21.70 0.30 -9.63
C ASN A 89 -22.78 1.41 -9.73
N GLY A 90 -22.53 2.49 -10.48
CA GLY A 90 -23.49 3.59 -10.63
C GLY A 90 -23.75 4.40 -9.35
N MET A 91 -22.82 4.37 -8.40
CA MET A 91 -22.86 5.16 -7.16
C MET A 91 -21.97 6.39 -7.26
N SER A 92 -22.27 7.40 -6.45
CA SER A 92 -21.54 8.65 -6.34
C SER A 92 -20.97 8.85 -4.94
N ALA A 93 -20.09 9.84 -4.78
CA ALA A 93 -19.55 10.26 -3.49
C ALA A 93 -20.62 10.53 -2.42
N ARG A 94 -21.81 10.95 -2.84
CA ARG A 94 -22.94 11.29 -1.94
C ARG A 94 -23.64 10.06 -1.39
N ASP A 95 -23.41 8.89 -2.00
CA ASP A 95 -24.02 7.64 -1.57
C ASP A 95 -23.23 6.97 -0.44
N LEU A 96 -22.05 7.45 -0.06
CA LEU A 96 -21.26 6.93 1.07
C LEU A 96 -20.93 8.02 2.08
N ARG A 97 -20.89 7.66 3.37
CA ARG A 97 -20.35 8.51 4.42
C ARG A 97 -18.91 8.11 4.70
N LEU A 98 -17.96 8.75 4.03
CA LEU A 98 -16.53 8.48 4.26
C LEU A 98 -16.05 9.17 5.54
N VAL A 99 -15.31 8.43 6.36
CA VAL A 99 -14.63 8.96 7.56
C VAL A 99 -13.15 8.61 7.50
N GLU A 100 -12.28 9.55 7.90
CA GLU A 100 -10.86 9.26 8.06
C GLU A 100 -10.63 8.61 9.43
N MET A 101 -9.87 7.52 9.45
CA MET A 101 -9.57 6.79 10.67
C MET A 101 -8.16 6.23 10.61
N ALA A 102 -7.42 6.35 11.71
CA ALA A 102 -6.09 5.77 11.80
C ALA A 102 -6.18 4.24 11.66
N PRO A 103 -5.32 3.60 10.84
CA PRO A 103 -5.46 2.17 10.56
C PRO A 103 -5.52 1.26 11.80
N PRO A 104 -4.80 1.49 12.92
CA PRO A 104 -4.94 0.69 14.13
C PRO A 104 -6.36 0.64 14.74
N ASP A 105 -7.17 1.68 14.51
CA ASP A 105 -8.49 1.84 15.17
C ASP A 105 -9.62 1.13 14.41
N VAL A 106 -9.42 0.81 13.12
CA VAL A 106 -10.49 0.41 12.19
C VAL A 106 -11.08 -0.96 12.51
N ALA A 107 -10.24 -1.88 12.99
CA ALA A 107 -10.63 -3.22 13.39
C ALA A 107 -11.59 -3.18 14.58
N GLY A 108 -11.24 -2.41 15.62
CA GLY A 108 -12.08 -2.21 16.79
C GLY A 108 -13.37 -1.48 16.45
N ALA A 109 -13.30 -0.41 15.64
CA ALA A 109 -14.47 0.35 15.21
C ALA A 109 -15.48 -0.52 14.43
N LEU A 110 -15.00 -1.38 13.52
CA LEU A 110 -15.86 -2.31 12.79
C LEU A 110 -16.50 -3.34 13.73
N ALA A 111 -15.72 -3.93 14.64
CA ALA A 111 -16.21 -4.91 15.61
C ALA A 111 -17.28 -4.32 16.55
N ALA A 112 -17.12 -3.05 16.95
CA ALA A 112 -18.06 -2.31 17.79
C ALA A 112 -19.29 -1.77 17.03
N GLY A 113 -19.30 -1.84 15.70
CA GLY A 113 -20.37 -1.28 14.87
C GLY A 113 -20.37 0.25 14.78
N ALA A 114 -19.25 0.91 15.11
CA ALA A 114 -19.09 2.35 14.93
C ALA A 114 -18.93 2.75 13.45
N ILE A 115 -18.51 1.81 12.61
CA ILE A 115 -18.46 1.90 11.15
C ILE A 115 -19.08 0.64 10.55
N ASP A 116 -19.64 0.76 9.35
CA ASP A 116 -20.25 -0.38 8.63
C ASP A 116 -19.21 -1.14 7.79
N ALA A 117 -18.17 -0.42 7.32
CA ALA A 117 -17.09 -0.98 6.52
C ALA A 117 -15.80 -0.18 6.69
N PHE A 118 -14.66 -0.75 6.28
CA PHE A 118 -13.43 -0.01 6.06
C PHE A 118 -12.78 -0.40 4.74
N SER A 119 -12.06 0.52 4.10
CA SER A 119 -11.12 0.24 3.01
C SER A 119 -9.70 0.46 3.51
N MET A 120 -8.91 -0.61 3.63
CA MET A 120 -7.58 -0.60 4.24
C MET A 120 -6.63 -1.55 3.52
N GLY A 121 -5.33 -1.26 3.61
CA GLY A 121 -4.25 -2.19 3.25
C GLY A 121 -4.00 -3.25 4.34
N GLU A 122 -3.28 -4.32 4.00
CA GLU A 122 -2.78 -5.30 4.98
C GLU A 122 -1.97 -4.61 6.11
N PRO A 123 -2.01 -5.12 7.35
CA PRO A 123 -2.62 -6.38 7.77
C PRO A 123 -4.08 -6.28 8.24
N TYR A 124 -4.74 -5.11 8.12
CA TYR A 124 -6.04 -4.88 8.76
C TYR A 124 -7.19 -5.73 8.19
N PRO A 125 -7.29 -5.98 6.87
CA PRO A 125 -8.22 -6.98 6.36
C PRO A 125 -7.99 -8.37 6.94
N SER A 126 -6.73 -8.83 6.97
CA SER A 126 -6.38 -10.12 7.57
C SER A 126 -6.69 -10.18 9.06
N GLN A 127 -6.53 -9.07 9.79
CA GLN A 127 -6.84 -9.00 11.21
C GLN A 127 -8.34 -9.21 11.45
N ALA A 128 -9.19 -8.56 10.66
CA ALA A 128 -10.64 -8.69 10.79
C ALA A 128 -11.14 -10.09 10.40
N GLU A 129 -10.59 -10.68 9.33
CA GLU A 129 -10.92 -12.04 8.90
C GLU A 129 -10.45 -13.10 9.91
N SER A 130 -9.19 -13.02 10.36
CA SER A 130 -8.60 -14.02 11.26
C SER A 130 -9.19 -13.97 12.67
N ALA A 131 -9.59 -12.79 13.15
CA ALA A 131 -10.34 -12.62 14.39
C ALA A 131 -11.82 -12.98 14.27
N GLY A 132 -12.33 -13.23 13.05
CA GLY A 132 -13.67 -13.77 12.81
C GLY A 132 -14.82 -12.76 12.90
N PHE A 133 -14.56 -11.48 13.13
CA PHE A 133 -15.61 -10.44 13.18
C PHE A 133 -15.84 -9.75 11.82
N GLY A 134 -14.88 -9.82 10.90
CA GLY A 134 -14.98 -9.20 9.58
C GLY A 134 -14.89 -10.19 8.43
N ARG A 135 -15.33 -9.76 7.24
CA ARG A 135 -15.10 -10.45 5.97
C ARG A 135 -14.80 -9.45 4.87
N VAL A 136 -13.96 -9.84 3.92
CA VAL A 136 -13.74 -9.05 2.70
C VAL A 136 -15.03 -9.01 1.89
N LEU A 137 -15.49 -7.80 1.56
CA LEU A 137 -16.55 -7.55 0.58
C LEU A 137 -15.98 -7.63 -0.83
N PHE A 138 -14.85 -6.96 -1.07
CA PHE A 138 -14.07 -7.09 -2.30
C PHE A 138 -12.61 -6.68 -2.06
N HIS A 139 -11.71 -7.25 -2.86
CA HIS A 139 -10.31 -6.81 -2.93
C HIS A 139 -10.16 -5.68 -3.96
N ALA A 140 -9.22 -4.76 -3.75
CA ALA A 140 -9.00 -3.64 -4.66
C ALA A 140 -8.79 -4.09 -6.13
N ARG A 141 -8.09 -5.20 -6.35
CA ARG A 141 -7.87 -5.79 -7.68
C ARG A 141 -9.15 -6.13 -8.46
N GLN A 142 -10.30 -6.26 -7.81
CA GLN A 142 -11.57 -6.50 -8.48
C GLN A 142 -12.04 -5.29 -9.30
N TYR A 143 -11.78 -4.07 -8.81
CA TYR A 143 -12.14 -2.83 -9.53
C TYR A 143 -10.92 -2.16 -10.16
N TRP A 144 -9.70 -2.51 -9.73
CA TRP A 144 -8.44 -1.98 -10.26
C TRP A 144 -7.43 -3.11 -10.46
N PRO A 145 -7.47 -3.84 -11.60
CA PRO A 145 -6.65 -5.03 -11.82
C PRO A 145 -5.15 -4.82 -11.63
N ASP A 146 -4.60 -3.67 -12.05
CA ASP A 146 -3.18 -3.31 -11.93
C ASP A 146 -2.89 -2.47 -10.66
N PHE A 147 -3.69 -2.59 -9.59
CA PHE A 147 -3.59 -1.74 -8.39
C PHE A 147 -2.19 -1.74 -7.76
N ILE A 148 -1.61 -0.54 -7.67
CA ILE A 148 -0.40 -0.25 -6.90
C ILE A 148 -0.81 0.33 -5.54
N SER A 149 -0.05 0.01 -4.49
CA SER A 149 -0.32 0.52 -3.15
C SER A 149 0.80 1.48 -2.73
N CYS A 150 1.84 0.98 -2.06
CA CYS A 150 2.95 1.82 -1.62
C CYS A 150 4.01 2.02 -2.73
N VAL A 151 4.68 3.16 -2.67
CA VAL A 151 5.80 3.57 -3.53
C VAL A 151 7.00 3.95 -2.67
N LEU A 152 8.21 3.73 -3.18
CA LEU A 152 9.44 4.27 -2.60
C LEU A 152 9.62 5.71 -3.09
N VAL A 153 9.54 6.66 -2.16
CA VAL A 153 9.90 8.05 -2.38
C VAL A 153 11.30 8.34 -1.89
N VAL A 154 12.04 9.16 -2.64
CA VAL A 154 13.39 9.64 -2.29
C VAL A 154 13.44 11.14 -2.52
N ARG A 155 14.11 11.87 -1.63
CA ARG A 155 14.33 13.30 -1.81
C ARG A 155 15.23 13.59 -3.02
N GLN A 156 14.90 14.65 -3.75
CA GLN A 156 15.61 15.08 -4.95
C GLN A 156 17.09 15.34 -4.68
N ASP A 157 17.43 15.97 -3.55
CA ASP A 157 18.84 16.25 -3.20
C ASP A 157 19.68 14.98 -2.99
N VAL A 158 19.05 13.87 -2.62
CA VAL A 158 19.70 12.55 -2.50
C VAL A 158 19.87 11.91 -3.87
N ILE A 159 18.87 12.01 -4.74
CA ILE A 159 18.93 11.56 -6.12
C ILE A 159 20.07 12.26 -6.86
N ASP A 160 20.18 13.58 -6.71
CA ASP A 160 21.16 14.40 -7.43
C ASP A 160 22.60 14.15 -6.92
N ARG A 161 22.77 14.01 -5.60
CA ARG A 161 24.09 13.90 -4.97
C ARG A 161 24.60 12.48 -4.82
N ARG A 162 23.70 11.50 -4.71
CA ARG A 162 24.03 10.09 -4.43
C ARG A 162 23.18 9.13 -5.26
N PRO A 163 23.13 9.27 -6.60
CA PRO A 163 22.31 8.40 -7.45
C PRO A 163 22.68 6.92 -7.27
N GLU A 164 23.96 6.59 -7.08
CA GLU A 164 24.37 5.20 -6.84
C GLU A 164 23.81 4.61 -5.55
N ALA A 165 23.69 5.41 -4.48
CA ALA A 165 23.08 4.94 -3.23
C ALA A 165 21.57 4.68 -3.42
N VAL A 166 20.89 5.50 -4.23
CA VAL A 166 19.49 5.28 -4.60
C VAL A 166 19.35 4.00 -5.43
N GLN A 167 20.26 3.75 -6.36
CA GLN A 167 20.27 2.50 -7.14
C GLN A 167 20.46 1.28 -6.24
N VAL A 168 21.39 1.33 -5.27
CA VAL A 168 21.59 0.23 -4.31
C VAL A 168 20.32 -0.05 -3.49
N LEU A 169 19.60 1.00 -3.08
CA LEU A 169 18.34 0.86 -2.36
C LEU A 169 17.28 0.17 -3.22
N VAL A 170 17.12 0.60 -4.48
CA VAL A 170 16.15 0.02 -5.42
C VAL A 170 16.52 -1.43 -5.78
N ASP A 171 17.80 -1.71 -6.03
CA ASP A 171 18.31 -3.07 -6.25
C ASP A 171 17.96 -3.99 -5.06
N GLY A 172 18.16 -3.53 -3.82
CA GLY A 172 17.85 -4.30 -2.62
C GLY A 172 16.37 -4.69 -2.54
N ILE A 173 15.47 -3.76 -2.87
CA ILE A 173 14.02 -4.01 -2.88
C ILE A 173 13.65 -4.97 -4.02
N ALA A 174 14.16 -4.75 -5.23
CA ALA A 174 13.90 -5.63 -6.37
C ALA A 174 14.32 -7.08 -6.10
N ARG A 175 15.52 -7.27 -5.53
CA ARG A 175 16.07 -8.57 -5.16
C ARG A 175 15.31 -9.26 -4.03
N SER A 176 14.80 -8.47 -3.08
CA SER A 176 13.95 -8.97 -1.99
C SER A 176 12.57 -9.39 -2.52
N GLY A 177 12.02 -8.66 -3.51
CA GLY A 177 10.82 -9.05 -4.24
C GLY A 177 10.99 -10.38 -4.97
N LEU A 178 12.10 -10.55 -5.72
CA LEU A 178 12.44 -11.83 -6.36
C LEU A 178 12.49 -12.97 -5.34
N TRP A 179 13.16 -12.73 -4.21
CA TRP A 179 13.28 -13.73 -3.16
C TRP A 179 11.90 -14.14 -2.62
N LEU A 180 11.02 -13.17 -2.32
CA LEU A 180 9.66 -13.43 -1.84
C LEU A 180 8.77 -14.15 -2.87
N GLU A 181 8.98 -13.93 -4.17
CA GLU A 181 8.11 -14.44 -5.24
C GLU A 181 8.59 -15.73 -5.91
N ASN A 182 9.76 -16.26 -5.54
CA ASN A 182 10.30 -17.52 -6.06
C ASN A 182 9.29 -18.68 -5.97
N PRO A 183 8.72 -19.20 -7.07
CA PRO A 183 7.57 -20.09 -6.99
C PRO A 183 7.79 -21.37 -6.17
N PRO A 184 8.93 -22.09 -6.29
CA PRO A 184 9.21 -23.27 -5.46
C PRO A 184 9.25 -22.99 -3.96
N LYS A 185 9.71 -21.81 -3.53
CA LYS A 185 9.91 -21.46 -2.11
C LYS A 185 8.96 -20.35 -1.61
N ARG A 186 8.04 -19.86 -2.43
CA ARG A 186 7.24 -18.64 -2.21
C ARG A 186 6.55 -18.61 -0.85
N ARG A 187 5.84 -19.68 -0.51
CA ARG A 187 5.15 -19.81 0.79
C ARG A 187 6.15 -19.78 1.95
N ALA A 188 7.15 -20.65 1.93
CA ALA A 188 8.12 -20.78 3.02
C ALA A 188 8.90 -19.46 3.26
N ARG A 189 9.32 -18.79 2.19
CA ARG A 189 10.04 -17.51 2.28
C ARG A 189 9.15 -16.38 2.82
N ARG A 190 7.89 -16.31 2.41
CA ARG A 190 6.93 -15.35 2.98
C ARG A 190 6.61 -15.63 4.45
N GLU A 191 6.51 -16.90 4.85
CA GLU A 191 6.32 -17.27 6.26
C GLU A 191 7.54 -16.90 7.10
N HIS A 192 8.75 -17.11 6.58
CA HIS A 192 10.00 -16.67 7.21
C HIS A 192 10.06 -15.15 7.34
N ALA A 193 9.75 -14.43 6.26
CA ALA A 193 9.70 -12.96 6.27
C ALA A 193 8.73 -12.44 7.32
N ALA A 194 7.51 -13.01 7.37
CA ALA A 194 6.51 -12.66 8.38
C ALA A 194 7.02 -12.87 9.81
N ASP A 195 7.72 -13.98 10.07
CA ASP A 195 8.30 -14.27 11.39
C ASP A 195 9.37 -13.25 11.77
N PHE A 196 10.30 -12.98 10.84
CA PHE A 196 11.39 -12.05 11.06
C PHE A 196 10.90 -10.62 11.25
N VAL A 197 10.10 -10.08 10.32
CA VAL A 197 9.62 -8.69 10.40
C VAL A 197 8.63 -8.48 11.53
N GLY A 198 7.80 -9.49 11.86
CA GLY A 198 6.89 -9.44 13.01
C GLY A 198 7.62 -9.27 14.33
N ARG A 199 8.69 -10.06 14.55
CA ARG A 199 9.47 -10.03 15.80
C ARG A 199 10.39 -8.81 15.91
N PHE A 200 11.14 -8.53 14.84
CA PHE A 200 12.28 -7.59 14.92
C PHE A 200 11.96 -6.18 14.43
N TYR A 201 10.88 -5.98 13.66
CA TYR A 201 10.54 -4.68 13.09
C TYR A 201 9.18 -4.18 13.56
N TYR A 202 8.10 -4.85 13.18
CA TYR A 202 6.74 -4.37 13.41
C TYR A 202 6.24 -4.58 14.84
N ARG A 203 6.88 -5.47 15.62
CA ARG A 203 6.38 -5.91 16.93
C ARG A 203 4.92 -6.37 16.85
N GLN A 204 4.58 -7.09 15.78
CA GLN A 204 3.26 -7.65 15.50
C GLN A 204 3.31 -9.17 15.57
N ASP A 205 2.19 -9.82 15.92
CA ASP A 205 2.10 -11.28 15.95
C ASP A 205 2.45 -11.86 14.56
N PRO A 206 3.51 -12.67 14.45
CA PRO A 206 3.87 -13.35 13.20
C PRO A 206 2.72 -14.13 12.56
N LYS A 207 1.77 -14.66 13.34
CA LYS A 207 0.60 -15.39 12.81
C LYS A 207 -0.27 -14.50 11.92
N LEU A 208 -0.48 -13.24 12.31
CA LEU A 208 -1.23 -12.27 11.52
C LEU A 208 -0.51 -11.97 10.20
N LEU A 209 0.80 -11.73 10.26
CA LEU A 209 1.60 -11.46 9.07
C LEU A 209 1.68 -12.66 8.13
N LYS A 210 1.82 -13.89 8.68
CA LYS A 210 1.75 -15.13 7.89
C LYS A 210 0.40 -15.28 7.19
N TRP A 211 -0.69 -14.90 7.86
CA TRP A 211 -2.01 -14.87 7.24
C TRP A 211 -2.05 -13.90 6.05
N ALA A 212 -1.66 -12.65 6.29
CA ALA A 212 -1.64 -11.60 5.28
C ALA A 212 -0.75 -11.92 4.07
N LEU A 213 0.38 -12.59 4.29
CA LEU A 213 1.30 -12.92 3.20
C LEU A 213 0.98 -14.23 2.48
N THR A 214 0.12 -15.11 3.03
CA THR A 214 -0.04 -16.47 2.47
C THR A 214 -1.47 -16.96 2.27
N LYS A 215 -2.50 -16.18 2.62
CA LYS A 215 -3.91 -16.58 2.50
C LYS A 215 -4.79 -15.54 1.79
N PRO A 216 -4.98 -15.63 0.45
CA PRO A 216 -4.19 -16.45 -0.49
C PRO A 216 -2.81 -15.83 -0.76
N LEU A 217 -1.91 -16.56 -1.42
CA LEU A 217 -0.58 -16.04 -1.76
C LEU A 217 -0.66 -14.82 -2.70
N GLU A 218 -1.72 -14.72 -3.49
CA GLU A 218 -1.94 -13.64 -4.45
C GLU A 218 -2.50 -12.36 -3.79
N ARG A 219 -2.71 -12.35 -2.47
CA ARG A 219 -3.25 -11.20 -1.72
C ARG A 219 -2.37 -9.96 -1.84
N VAL A 220 -1.06 -10.14 -1.79
CA VAL A 220 -0.02 -9.11 -1.99
C VAL A 220 0.99 -9.64 -3.00
N GLN A 221 1.53 -8.76 -3.84
CA GLN A 221 2.60 -9.10 -4.78
C GLN A 221 3.78 -8.14 -4.65
N TYR A 222 4.97 -8.70 -4.69
CA TYR A 222 6.24 -7.98 -4.63
C TYR A 222 6.98 -7.95 -5.97
N GLN A 223 6.31 -8.38 -7.07
CA GLN A 223 6.78 -8.26 -8.44
C GLN A 223 5.62 -8.25 -9.46
N PRO A 224 5.77 -7.57 -10.62
CA PRO A 224 6.80 -6.59 -10.94
C PRO A 224 6.54 -5.24 -10.24
N LEU A 225 7.61 -4.52 -9.88
CA LEU A 225 7.54 -3.27 -9.10
C LEU A 225 8.02 -2.02 -9.88
N THR A 226 8.11 -2.12 -11.20
CA THR A 226 8.42 -0.96 -12.06
C THR A 226 7.25 0.02 -12.05
N PRO A 227 7.49 1.33 -11.83
CA PRO A 227 6.46 2.35 -11.93
C PRO A 227 6.11 2.61 -13.40
N LEU A 228 4.95 2.15 -13.84
CA LEU A 228 4.50 2.33 -15.22
C LEU A 228 3.73 3.64 -15.38
N ARG A 229 4.04 4.42 -16.42
CA ARG A 229 3.34 5.68 -16.72
C ARG A 229 1.82 5.55 -16.69
N LYS A 230 1.27 4.53 -17.36
CA LYS A 230 -0.18 4.26 -17.42
C LYS A 230 -0.83 4.12 -16.03
N ASP A 231 -0.11 3.53 -15.07
CA ASP A 231 -0.62 3.26 -13.71
C ASP A 231 -0.74 4.60 -12.96
N PHE A 232 0.26 5.47 -13.11
CA PHE A 232 0.32 6.77 -12.47
C PHE A 232 -0.57 7.83 -13.11
N GLU A 233 -0.72 7.83 -14.44
CA GLU A 233 -1.69 8.70 -15.13
C GLU A 233 -3.12 8.39 -14.70
N LEU A 234 -3.44 7.11 -14.47
CA LEU A 234 -4.72 6.74 -13.89
C LEU A 234 -4.89 7.28 -12.46
N ILE A 235 -3.85 7.18 -11.62
CA ILE A 235 -3.87 7.75 -10.26
C ILE A 235 -4.11 9.25 -10.31
N VAL A 236 -3.34 10.00 -11.11
CA VAL A 236 -3.49 11.45 -11.25
C VAL A 236 -4.91 11.79 -11.69
N ARG A 237 -5.48 11.08 -12.68
CA ARG A 237 -6.86 11.30 -13.11
C ARG A 237 -7.86 11.10 -11.97
N LEU A 238 -7.76 10.00 -11.22
CA LEU A 238 -8.63 9.73 -10.07
C LEU A 238 -8.45 10.78 -8.96
N MET A 239 -7.23 11.28 -8.75
CA MET A 239 -6.96 12.37 -7.82
C MET A 239 -7.64 13.68 -8.25
N ARG A 240 -7.68 13.99 -9.55
CA ARG A 240 -8.39 15.15 -10.10
C ARG A 240 -9.91 15.02 -9.91
N GLU A 241 -10.46 13.87 -10.32
CA GLU A 241 -11.90 13.57 -10.21
C GLU A 241 -12.40 13.61 -8.76
N THR A 242 -11.54 13.27 -7.80
CA THR A 242 -11.90 13.20 -6.37
C THR A 242 -11.45 14.41 -5.55
N GLY A 243 -10.95 15.47 -6.20
CA GLY A 243 -10.56 16.74 -5.58
C GLY A 243 -9.28 16.68 -4.74
N VAL A 244 -8.44 15.66 -4.93
CA VAL A 244 -7.13 15.55 -4.27
C VAL A 244 -6.09 16.45 -4.95
N LEU A 245 -6.17 16.59 -6.28
CA LEU A 245 -5.36 17.51 -7.08
C LEU A 245 -6.23 18.55 -7.78
N ASP A 246 -5.77 19.79 -7.77
CA ASP A 246 -6.40 20.95 -8.43
C ASP A 246 -5.79 21.29 -9.79
N HIS A 247 -4.62 20.72 -10.13
CA HIS A 247 -3.98 20.81 -11.44
C HIS A 247 -3.33 19.48 -11.86
N ASP A 248 -3.03 19.35 -13.16
CA ASP A 248 -2.31 18.20 -13.69
C ASP A 248 -0.81 18.34 -13.41
N ILE A 249 -0.13 17.21 -13.24
CA ILE A 249 1.31 17.13 -13.01
C ILE A 249 1.91 16.06 -13.94
N ALA A 250 3.01 16.37 -14.61
CA ALA A 250 3.62 15.45 -15.57
C ALA A 250 4.26 14.26 -14.83
N PHE A 251 4.23 13.07 -15.44
CA PHE A 251 4.80 11.85 -14.84
C PHE A 251 6.27 12.03 -14.42
N GLU A 252 7.06 12.70 -15.26
CA GLU A 252 8.47 13.01 -15.04
C GLU A 252 8.67 13.95 -13.85
N ASP A 253 7.67 14.73 -13.45
CA ASP A 253 7.79 15.64 -12.32
C ASP A 253 7.77 14.92 -10.99
N TYR A 254 7.13 13.75 -10.88
CA TYR A 254 7.02 12.99 -9.64
C TYR A 254 7.59 11.57 -9.70
N VAL A 255 7.96 11.05 -10.87
CA VAL A 255 8.63 9.75 -11.02
C VAL A 255 10.01 9.92 -11.67
N ASP A 256 11.01 9.20 -11.16
CA ASP A 256 12.30 8.98 -11.83
C ASP A 256 12.44 7.48 -12.16
N PRO A 257 12.09 7.05 -13.40
CA PRO A 257 12.02 5.64 -13.74
C PRO A 257 13.40 4.99 -13.92
N ARG A 258 14.48 5.78 -14.04
CA ARG A 258 15.83 5.29 -14.35
C ARG A 258 16.31 4.25 -13.33
N PHE A 259 15.94 4.42 -12.07
CA PHE A 259 16.32 3.49 -11.00
C PHE A 259 15.61 2.14 -11.12
N ALA A 260 14.36 2.12 -11.58
CA ALA A 260 13.59 0.91 -11.80
C ALA A 260 14.04 0.15 -13.05
N GLU A 261 14.43 0.89 -14.09
CA GLU A 261 15.00 0.35 -15.33
C GLU A 261 16.39 -0.26 -15.10
N GLY A 262 17.22 0.39 -14.27
CA GLY A 262 18.52 -0.13 -13.86
C GLY A 262 18.47 -1.21 -12.78
N ALA A 263 17.28 -1.53 -12.25
CA ALA A 263 17.14 -2.45 -11.13
C ALA A 263 17.47 -3.89 -11.53
N LYS A 264 18.23 -4.59 -10.68
CA LYS A 264 18.64 -5.98 -10.92
C LYS A 264 17.51 -6.97 -10.68
N HIS A 265 16.70 -7.19 -11.71
CA HIS A 265 15.58 -8.14 -11.71
C HIS A 265 15.97 -9.60 -11.99
N GLU A 266 17.26 -9.89 -12.15
CA GLU A 266 17.73 -11.21 -12.62
C GLU A 266 18.35 -12.08 -11.51
N THR A 267 18.77 -11.49 -10.39
CA THR A 267 19.45 -12.24 -9.31
C THR A 267 18.75 -12.00 -7.99
N GLU A 268 18.17 -13.04 -7.40
CA GLU A 268 17.52 -12.94 -6.08
C GLU A 268 18.51 -12.46 -5.01
N TRP A 269 17.98 -11.89 -3.92
CA TRP A 269 18.79 -11.67 -2.74
C TRP A 269 19.31 -13.01 -2.22
N ARG A 270 20.64 -13.13 -2.05
CA ARG A 270 21.29 -14.35 -1.55
C ARG A 270 21.12 -14.44 -0.03
N TYR A 271 19.90 -14.70 0.39
CA TYR A 271 19.58 -15.02 1.77
C TYR A 271 18.87 -16.38 1.79
N GLU A 272 19.52 -17.38 2.37
CA GLU A 272 18.85 -18.62 2.75
C GLU A 272 18.63 -18.54 4.26
N PRO A 273 17.38 -18.69 4.75
CA PRO A 273 17.12 -18.86 6.17
C PRO A 273 17.96 -20.01 6.72
N GLY A 274 19.01 -19.70 7.48
CA GLY A 274 19.74 -20.68 8.27
C GLY A 274 18.92 -21.05 9.50
N ASP A 275 18.97 -22.31 9.90
CA ASP A 275 18.52 -22.81 11.19
C ASP A 275 18.84 -21.80 12.29
N ALA A 276 17.85 -21.52 13.14
CA ALA A 276 17.95 -20.60 14.27
C ALA A 276 18.84 -21.14 15.39
N SER A 277 20.08 -21.51 15.08
CA SER A 277 21.16 -21.80 16.00
C SER A 277 22.30 -20.80 15.78
N ALA A 278 22.02 -19.53 16.09
CA ALA A 278 23.06 -18.56 16.40
C ALA A 278 22.46 -17.62 17.46
N GLU A 279 22.98 -17.77 18.67
CA GLU A 279 22.72 -16.97 19.87
C GLU A 279 22.95 -15.47 19.67
#